data_AF-A0A942KHS0-F1
#
_entry.id   AF-A0A942KHS0-F1
#
_cell.length_a   1.000
_cell.length_b   1.000
_cell.length_c   1.000
_cell.angle_alpha   90.00
_cell.angle_beta   90.00
_cell.angle_gamma   90.00
#
_symmetry.space_group_name_H-M   'P 1'
#
loop_
_entity.id
_entity.type
_entity.pdbx_description
1 polymer ?
#
loop_
_entity_poly.entity_id
_entity_poly.type
_entity_poly.pdbx_seq_one_letter_code
_entity_poly.pdbx_strand_id
1 'polypeptide(L)'
;MLNLLMFFITGLMLFYINKKISLKSLFKKTPVLSSLYGASQSFFHRKESWILLLFVSLGIGFGSLMFKLSIRASSGLIIMGMGMIPLLIHYQSKAHQHALTFNQITTFLQHFLAHFKIHHQTYHALHDVSQVMDDQYQGYISHALNRINENVSYHPLTFLYDLCPHFNILNIMSWVQHVETHGMDQSYEILDMLENDIDDWIEDATIYIKKLHSIKNKILILVGLSLVIALFNQHMLSSFMDLSNNEVYQFSIFVFMSVLYLTIIKAFELLDTSWILRSECLWKD
;
A
#
# COMPACT_ATOMS: atom_id res chain seq x y z
N MET A 1 37.27 2.48 -8.10
CA MET A 1 36.08 3.36 -8.04
C MET A 1 34.82 2.70 -8.62
N LEU A 2 34.89 2.03 -9.78
CA LEU A 2 33.76 1.28 -10.38
C LEU A 2 33.19 0.16 -9.48
N ASN A 3 34.05 -0.57 -8.75
CA ASN A 3 33.61 -1.65 -7.84
C ASN A 3 32.84 -1.16 -6.61
N LEU A 4 33.14 0.05 -6.14
CA LEU A 4 32.43 0.69 -5.02
C LEU A 4 31.05 1.18 -5.47
N LEU A 5 30.92 1.55 -6.74
CA LEU A 5 29.70 2.00 -7.40
C LEU A 5 28.74 0.83 -7.69
N MET A 6 29.27 -0.30 -8.15
CA MET A 6 28.51 -1.56 -8.22
C MET A 6 28.08 -2.02 -6.83
N PHE A 7 28.95 -1.97 -5.81
CA PHE A 7 28.57 -2.33 -4.44
C PHE A 7 27.53 -1.39 -3.82
N PHE A 8 27.55 -0.10 -4.15
CA PHE A 8 26.59 0.86 -3.61
C PHE A 8 25.24 0.76 -4.31
N ILE A 9 25.21 0.56 -5.63
CA ILE A 9 23.96 0.38 -6.41
C ILE A 9 23.37 -1.01 -6.17
N THR A 10 24.19 -2.08 -6.16
CA THR A 10 23.75 -3.42 -5.76
C THR A 10 23.41 -3.49 -4.28
N GLY A 11 24.10 -2.73 -3.42
CA GLY A 11 23.79 -2.58 -2.00
C GLY A 11 22.49 -1.82 -1.75
N LEU A 12 22.18 -0.78 -2.54
CA LEU A 12 20.90 -0.06 -2.50
C LEU A 12 19.75 -0.92 -3.03
N MET A 13 19.97 -1.64 -4.13
CA MET A 13 19.03 -2.61 -4.69
C MET A 13 18.80 -3.76 -3.72
N LEU A 14 19.85 -4.37 -3.17
CA LEU A 14 19.76 -5.45 -2.19
C LEU A 14 19.19 -4.95 -0.87
N PHE A 15 19.52 -3.78 -0.37
CA PHE A 15 18.92 -3.24 0.85
C PHE A 15 17.42 -2.95 0.66
N TYR A 16 17.03 -2.41 -0.49
CA TYR A 16 15.63 -2.14 -0.82
C TYR A 16 14.82 -3.44 -1.08
N ILE A 17 15.45 -4.45 -1.70
CA ILE A 17 14.86 -5.79 -1.92
C ILE A 17 14.81 -6.58 -0.60
N ASN A 18 15.84 -6.47 0.25
CA ASN A 18 16.02 -7.27 1.47
C ASN A 18 15.30 -6.67 2.69
N LYS A 19 14.97 -5.37 2.73
CA LYS A 19 14.07 -4.82 3.78
C LYS A 19 12.63 -5.37 3.66
N LYS A 20 12.28 -6.02 2.53
CA LYS A 20 11.02 -6.76 2.35
C LYS A 20 11.13 -8.27 2.67
N ILE A 21 12.31 -8.76 3.03
CA ILE A 21 12.54 -10.11 3.55
C ILE A 21 12.93 -10.01 5.02
N SER A 22 12.00 -10.42 5.90
CA SER A 22 12.28 -10.85 7.28
C SER A 22 12.34 -9.81 8.42
N LEU A 23 11.31 -8.97 8.58
CA LEU A 23 10.88 -8.50 9.92
C LEU A 23 9.67 -9.27 10.47
N LYS A 24 8.99 -10.03 9.60
CA LYS A 24 7.91 -10.96 9.97
C LYS A 24 8.41 -12.20 10.75
N SER A 25 9.70 -12.52 10.71
CA SER A 25 10.24 -13.72 11.37
C SER A 25 10.63 -13.51 12.85
N LEU A 26 10.71 -12.27 13.33
CA LEU A 26 11.22 -11.97 14.68
C LEU A 26 10.12 -11.65 15.71
N PHE A 27 8.88 -11.41 15.29
CA PHE A 27 7.79 -11.03 16.20
C PHE A 27 6.61 -11.98 16.09
N LYS A 28 6.88 -13.27 16.33
CA LYS A 28 5.83 -14.24 16.68
C LYS A 28 5.70 -14.29 18.20
N LYS A 29 4.46 -14.03 18.66
CA LYS A 29 3.90 -14.24 20.01
C LYS A 29 4.17 -13.12 21.04
N THR A 30 3.27 -12.15 21.12
CA THR A 30 2.57 -11.78 22.38
C THR A 30 1.48 -10.73 22.10
N PRO A 31 0.27 -10.87 22.67
CA PRO A 31 -0.91 -10.05 22.35
C PRO A 31 -0.93 -8.66 23.02
N VAL A 32 0.04 -8.33 23.87
CA VAL A 32 0.06 -7.05 24.62
C VAL A 32 0.85 -5.95 23.86
N LEU A 33 1.66 -6.33 22.86
CA LEU A 33 2.43 -5.35 22.07
C LEU A 33 1.68 -4.78 20.87
N SER A 34 0.52 -5.33 20.49
CA SER A 34 -0.28 -4.85 19.34
C SER A 34 -0.93 -3.48 19.61
N SER A 35 -1.32 -3.18 20.85
CA SER A 35 -1.91 -1.89 21.22
C SER A 35 -0.86 -0.75 21.29
N LEU A 36 0.38 -1.06 21.67
CA LEU A 36 1.53 -0.15 21.52
C LEU A 36 2.03 -0.05 20.06
N TYR A 37 1.67 -1.01 19.20
CA TYR A 37 2.00 -1.00 17.77
C TYR A 37 1.17 0.02 16.99
N GLY A 38 -0.13 0.15 17.28
CA GLY A 38 -1.01 1.13 16.64
C GLY A 38 -0.65 2.59 16.96
N ALA A 39 -0.36 2.90 18.22
CA ALA A 39 0.05 4.24 18.64
C ALA A 39 1.51 4.58 18.26
N SER A 40 2.41 3.58 18.18
CA SER A 40 3.78 3.81 17.73
C SER A 40 3.90 3.89 16.20
N GLN A 41 3.01 3.28 15.40
CA GLN A 41 3.09 3.30 13.92
C GLN A 41 2.91 4.69 13.30
N SER A 42 2.04 5.55 13.83
CA SER A 42 1.91 6.94 13.36
C SER A 42 3.16 7.78 13.67
N PHE A 43 3.85 7.47 14.77
CA PHE A 43 5.09 8.13 15.19
C PHE A 43 6.34 7.54 14.49
N PHE A 44 6.34 6.23 14.20
CA PHE A 44 7.40 5.51 13.50
C PHE A 44 7.48 5.92 12.02
N HIS A 45 6.33 6.14 11.37
CA HIS A 45 6.28 6.58 9.98
C HIS A 45 6.91 7.97 9.77
N ARG A 46 6.81 8.86 10.77
CA ARG A 46 7.45 10.19 10.74
C ARG A 46 8.98 10.08 10.77
N LYS A 47 9.55 9.18 11.58
CA LYS A 47 11.02 8.95 11.65
C LYS A 47 11.57 8.21 10.43
N GLU A 48 10.88 7.18 9.93
CA GLU A 48 11.29 6.48 8.72
C GLU A 48 11.22 7.38 7.47
N SER A 49 10.27 8.31 7.41
CA SER A 49 10.17 9.31 6.34
C SER A 49 11.37 10.26 6.30
N TRP A 50 11.89 10.67 7.46
CA TRP A 50 13.11 11.49 7.53
C TRP A 50 14.35 10.73 7.05
N ILE A 51 14.46 9.44 7.39
CA ILE A 51 15.56 8.58 6.92
C ILE A 51 15.49 8.42 5.40
N LEU A 52 14.27 8.24 4.85
CA LEU A 52 14.04 8.13 3.40
C LEU A 52 14.37 9.45 2.69
N LEU A 53 14.00 10.59 3.28
CA LEU A 53 14.41 11.94 2.85
C LEU A 53 15.94 12.08 2.76
N LEU A 54 16.62 11.69 3.83
CA LEU A 54 18.08 11.75 3.92
C LEU A 54 18.71 10.87 2.84
N PHE A 55 18.23 9.64 2.67
CA PHE A 55 18.76 8.70 1.67
C PHE A 55 18.55 9.17 0.24
N VAL A 56 17.36 9.71 -0.06
CA VAL A 56 17.06 10.29 -1.37
C VAL A 56 17.95 11.50 -1.62
N SER A 57 18.05 12.44 -0.68
CA SER A 57 18.88 13.65 -0.81
C SER A 57 20.37 13.32 -1.02
N LEU A 58 20.89 12.31 -0.31
CA LEU A 58 22.23 11.77 -0.51
C LEU A 58 22.39 11.14 -1.88
N GLY A 59 21.38 10.41 -2.37
CA GLY A 59 21.34 9.87 -3.72
C GLY A 59 21.38 10.95 -4.80
N ILE A 60 20.65 12.06 -4.61
CA ILE A 60 20.66 13.21 -5.53
C ILE A 60 22.05 13.86 -5.53
N GLY A 61 22.61 14.12 -4.35
CA GLY A 61 23.94 14.70 -4.20
C GLY A 61 25.02 13.85 -4.85
N PHE A 62 24.96 12.54 -4.64
CA PHE A 62 25.89 11.58 -5.25
C PHE A 62 25.75 11.52 -6.77
N GLY A 63 24.51 11.44 -7.28
CA GLY A 63 24.25 11.47 -8.72
C GLY A 63 24.73 12.76 -9.38
N SER A 64 24.52 13.90 -8.71
CA SER A 64 25.01 15.19 -9.20
C SER A 64 26.53 15.28 -9.28
N LEU A 65 27.25 14.66 -8.35
CA LEU A 65 28.72 14.59 -8.38
C LEU A 65 29.19 13.69 -9.52
N MET A 66 28.51 12.56 -9.74
CA MET A 66 28.86 11.62 -10.83
C MET A 66 28.74 12.28 -12.21
N PHE A 67 27.66 13.05 -12.44
CA PHE A 67 27.43 13.72 -13.70
C PHE A 67 28.24 15.02 -13.90
N LYS A 68 29.12 15.39 -12.96
CA LYS A 68 29.89 16.65 -12.96
C LYS A 68 28.99 17.87 -13.20
N LEU A 69 27.85 17.94 -12.49
CA LEU A 69 26.94 19.09 -12.64
C LEU A 69 27.51 20.35 -12.01
N SER A 70 27.19 21.50 -12.62
CA SER A 70 27.38 22.81 -12.03
C SER A 70 26.52 22.97 -10.76
N ILE A 71 27.02 23.75 -9.80
CA ILE A 71 26.34 23.99 -8.52
C ILE A 71 24.90 24.49 -8.70
N ARG A 72 24.62 25.27 -9.76
CA ARG A 72 23.30 25.80 -10.08
C ARG A 72 22.34 24.66 -10.45
N ALA A 73 22.71 23.80 -11.39
CA ALA A 73 21.88 22.67 -11.81
C ALA A 73 21.69 21.65 -10.66
N SER A 74 22.73 21.40 -9.87
CA SER A 74 22.66 20.56 -8.67
C SER A 74 21.66 21.08 -7.65
N SER A 75 21.71 22.38 -7.34
CA SER A 75 20.78 23.00 -6.39
C SER A 75 19.34 22.93 -6.85
N GLY A 76 19.08 23.12 -8.16
CA GLY A 76 17.75 22.98 -8.74
C GLY A 76 17.18 21.56 -8.58
N LEU A 77 17.98 20.53 -8.83
CA LEU A 77 17.57 19.13 -8.64
C LEU A 77 17.31 18.79 -7.18
N ILE A 78 18.09 19.35 -6.24
CA ILE A 78 17.89 19.14 -4.80
C ILE A 78 16.56 19.77 -4.36
N ILE A 79 16.28 21.01 -4.77
CA ILE A 79 15.01 21.69 -4.44
C ILE A 79 13.82 20.92 -5.02
N MET A 80 13.91 20.50 -6.29
CA MET A 80 12.89 19.67 -6.92
C MET A 80 12.69 18.36 -6.16
N GLY A 81 13.77 17.65 -5.83
CA GLY A 81 13.72 16.41 -5.06
C GLY A 81 13.05 16.60 -3.69
N MET A 82 13.41 17.66 -2.96
CA MET A 82 12.80 18.00 -1.67
C MET A 82 11.29 18.24 -1.79
N GLY A 83 10.84 18.94 -2.83
CA GLY A 83 9.41 19.18 -3.07
C GLY A 83 8.61 17.91 -3.37
N MET A 84 9.25 16.90 -3.97
CA MET A 84 8.57 15.67 -4.39
C MET A 84 8.47 14.59 -3.31
N ILE A 85 9.31 14.66 -2.27
CA ILE A 85 9.28 13.67 -1.18
C ILE A 85 7.97 13.66 -0.37
N PRO A 86 7.37 14.79 0.06
CA PRO A 86 6.08 14.75 0.74
C PRO A 86 5.00 14.06 -0.11
N LEU A 87 5.07 14.19 -1.43
CA LEU A 87 4.16 13.54 -2.36
C LEU A 87 4.38 12.01 -2.42
N LEU A 88 5.65 11.56 -2.40
CA LEU A 88 5.98 10.13 -2.28
C LEU A 88 5.50 9.52 -0.95
N ILE A 89 5.66 10.26 0.15
CA ILE A 89 5.18 9.83 1.47
C ILE A 89 3.66 9.73 1.46
N HIS A 90 2.97 10.70 0.86
CA HIS A 90 1.52 10.69 0.72
C HIS A 90 1.04 9.44 0.00
N TYR A 91 1.58 9.13 -1.18
CA TYR A 91 1.18 7.93 -1.94
C TYR A 91 1.47 6.62 -1.19
N GLN A 92 2.62 6.52 -0.50
CA GLN A 92 2.93 5.32 0.28
C GLN A 92 2.00 5.17 1.49
N SER A 93 1.70 6.26 2.18
CA SER A 93 0.80 6.24 3.33
C SER A 93 -0.61 5.85 2.92
N LYS A 94 -1.10 6.40 1.80
CA LYS A 94 -2.43 6.07 1.28
C LYS A 94 -2.53 4.62 0.79
N ALA A 95 -1.51 4.12 0.08
CA ALA A 95 -1.42 2.71 -0.29
C ALA A 95 -1.46 1.78 0.93
N HIS A 96 -0.80 2.16 2.03
CA HIS A 96 -0.83 1.41 3.28
C HIS A 96 -2.21 1.45 3.95
N GLN A 97 -2.86 2.62 4.00
CA GLN A 97 -4.22 2.75 4.52
C GLN A 97 -5.22 1.88 3.74
N HIS A 98 -5.11 1.83 2.41
CA HIS A 98 -5.94 0.95 1.59
C HIS A 98 -5.73 -0.53 1.93
N ALA A 99 -4.49 -0.97 2.14
CA ALA A 99 -4.18 -2.34 2.53
C ALA A 99 -4.74 -2.69 3.93
N LEU A 100 -4.62 -1.77 4.90
CA LEU A 100 -5.17 -1.95 6.25
C LEU A 100 -6.69 -2.07 6.23
N THR A 101 -7.35 -1.14 5.52
CA THR A 101 -8.82 -1.12 5.42
C THR A 101 -9.35 -2.40 4.78
N PHE A 102 -8.74 -2.82 3.67
CA PHE A 102 -9.10 -4.07 3.00
C PHE A 102 -8.94 -5.28 3.94
N ASN A 103 -7.79 -5.40 4.60
CA ASN A 103 -7.52 -6.50 5.50
C ASN A 103 -8.49 -6.54 6.69
N GLN A 104 -8.87 -5.38 7.24
CA GLN A 104 -9.84 -5.32 8.34
C GLN A 104 -11.23 -5.79 7.89
N ILE A 105 -11.69 -5.36 6.72
CA ILE A 105 -12.99 -5.77 6.16
C ILE A 105 -13.01 -7.28 5.88
N THR A 106 -11.99 -7.80 5.21
CA THR A 106 -11.95 -9.22 4.84
C THR A 106 -11.80 -10.12 6.07
N THR A 107 -10.97 -9.73 7.03
CA THR A 107 -10.82 -10.45 8.31
C THR A 107 -12.14 -10.43 9.10
N PHE A 108 -12.84 -9.29 9.13
CA PHE A 108 -14.18 -9.22 9.73
C PHE A 108 -15.15 -10.20 9.07
N LEU A 109 -15.22 -10.20 7.72
CA LEU A 109 -16.14 -11.07 6.98
C LEU A 109 -15.86 -12.55 7.20
N GLN A 110 -14.59 -12.97 7.16
CA GLN A 110 -14.19 -14.36 7.41
C GLN A 110 -14.58 -14.81 8.82
N HIS A 111 -14.26 -14.01 9.84
CA HIS A 111 -14.65 -14.32 11.22
C HIS A 111 -16.17 -14.31 11.41
N PHE A 112 -16.85 -13.33 10.82
CA PHE A 112 -18.31 -13.22 10.90
C PHE A 112 -19.01 -14.43 10.31
N LEU A 113 -18.65 -14.86 9.09
CA LEU A 113 -19.25 -16.06 8.50
C LEU A 113 -18.95 -17.32 9.31
N ALA A 114 -17.72 -17.47 9.81
CA ALA A 114 -17.34 -18.62 10.64
C ALA A 114 -18.20 -18.70 11.92
N HIS A 115 -18.41 -17.59 12.62
CA HIS A 115 -19.27 -17.56 13.81
C HIS A 115 -20.76 -17.66 13.46
N PHE A 116 -21.20 -17.07 12.35
CA PHE A 116 -22.58 -17.16 11.89
C PHE A 116 -22.97 -18.60 11.51
N LYS A 117 -22.04 -19.37 10.94
CA LYS A 117 -22.22 -20.81 10.65
C LYS A 117 -22.47 -21.66 11.90
N ILE A 118 -22.04 -21.20 13.08
CA ILE A 118 -22.24 -21.88 14.37
C ILE A 118 -23.56 -21.46 15.02
N HIS A 119 -23.84 -20.15 15.05
CA HIS A 119 -24.94 -19.59 15.84
C HIS A 119 -26.24 -19.37 15.06
N HIS A 120 -26.17 -19.22 13.74
CA HIS A 120 -27.29 -18.90 12.83
C HIS A 120 -28.07 -17.64 13.19
N GLN A 121 -27.49 -16.80 14.06
CA GLN A 121 -28.05 -15.55 14.53
C GLN A 121 -26.96 -14.47 14.48
N THR A 122 -27.27 -13.37 13.80
CA THR A 122 -26.34 -12.27 13.54
C THR A 122 -25.89 -11.61 14.84
N TYR A 123 -26.76 -11.53 15.84
CA TYR A 123 -26.43 -10.96 17.15
C TYR A 123 -25.28 -11.71 17.82
N HIS A 124 -25.38 -13.04 17.93
CA HIS A 124 -24.34 -13.86 18.56
C HIS A 124 -23.04 -13.85 17.76
N ALA A 125 -23.14 -13.94 16.42
CA ALA A 125 -21.97 -13.87 15.56
C ALA A 125 -21.23 -12.52 15.67
N LEU A 126 -21.95 -11.40 15.66
CA LEU A 126 -21.36 -10.07 15.82
C LEU A 126 -20.76 -9.85 17.21
N HIS A 127 -21.43 -10.35 18.25
CA HIS A 127 -20.93 -10.26 19.61
C HIS A 127 -19.57 -10.95 19.75
N ASP A 128 -19.42 -12.15 19.21
CA ASP A 128 -18.17 -12.90 19.31
C ASP A 128 -17.07 -12.31 18.45
N VAL A 129 -17.40 -11.85 17.24
CA VAL A 129 -16.47 -11.13 16.36
C VAL A 129 -15.98 -9.83 16.99
N SER A 130 -16.83 -9.13 17.75
CA SER A 130 -16.44 -7.89 18.45
C SER A 130 -15.28 -8.09 19.42
N GLN A 131 -15.09 -9.30 19.96
CA GLN A 131 -13.99 -9.60 20.89
C GLN A 131 -12.63 -9.78 20.19
N VAL A 132 -12.65 -10.00 18.86
CA VAL A 132 -11.45 -10.33 18.06
C VAL A 132 -11.01 -9.15 17.19
N MET A 133 -11.90 -8.20 16.91
CA MET A 133 -11.64 -7.05 16.04
C MET A 133 -10.90 -5.91 16.75
N ASP A 134 -10.22 -5.05 15.97
CA ASP A 134 -9.56 -3.83 16.45
C ASP A 134 -10.56 -2.83 17.07
N ASP A 135 -10.13 -2.05 18.07
CA ASP A 135 -10.94 -1.10 18.86
C ASP A 135 -11.85 -0.18 18.00
N GLN A 136 -11.38 0.26 16.83
CA GLN A 136 -12.17 1.10 15.92
C GLN A 136 -13.39 0.36 15.35
N TYR A 137 -13.22 -0.91 14.96
CA TYR A 137 -14.30 -1.74 14.44
C TYR A 137 -15.19 -2.27 15.56
N GLN A 138 -14.63 -2.48 16.77
CA GLN A 138 -15.45 -2.75 17.95
C GLN A 138 -16.47 -1.64 18.22
N GLY A 139 -16.09 -0.38 18.03
CA GLY A 139 -17.02 0.76 18.13
C GLY A 139 -18.18 0.68 17.12
N TYR A 140 -17.89 0.31 15.87
CA TYR A 140 -18.93 0.12 14.86
C TYR A 140 -19.82 -1.09 15.13
N ILE A 141 -19.22 -2.21 15.55
CA ILE A 141 -19.95 -3.46 15.87
C ILE A 141 -20.83 -3.27 17.11
N SER A 142 -20.34 -2.62 18.16
CA SER A 142 -21.13 -2.33 19.38
C SER A 142 -22.29 -1.39 19.09
N HIS A 143 -22.10 -0.39 18.24
CA HIS A 143 -23.19 0.46 17.77
C HIS A 143 -24.22 -0.33 16.94
N ALA A 144 -23.78 -1.28 16.11
CA ALA A 144 -24.68 -2.18 15.40
C ALA A 144 -25.48 -3.09 16.37
N LEU A 145 -24.83 -3.68 17.37
CA LEU A 145 -25.47 -4.51 18.40
C LEU A 145 -26.51 -3.74 19.21
N ASN A 146 -26.24 -2.48 19.57
CA ASN A 146 -27.20 -1.62 20.26
C ASN A 146 -28.45 -1.37 19.42
N ARG A 147 -28.30 -1.15 18.10
CA ARG A 147 -29.44 -0.96 17.19
C ARG A 147 -30.29 -2.22 17.02
N ILE A 148 -29.68 -3.41 17.09
CA ILE A 148 -30.43 -4.68 17.13
C ILE A 148 -31.31 -4.73 18.39
N ASN A 149 -30.73 -4.40 19.55
CA ASN A 149 -31.44 -4.41 20.84
C ASN A 149 -32.59 -3.39 20.90
N GLU A 150 -32.48 -2.28 20.16
CA GLU A 150 -33.51 -1.24 20.05
C GLU A 150 -34.67 -1.61 19.11
N ASN A 151 -34.68 -2.81 18.50
CA ASN A 151 -35.73 -3.30 17.60
C ASN A 151 -35.98 -2.40 16.36
N VAL A 152 -34.95 -1.68 15.91
CA VAL A 152 -35.01 -0.92 14.66
C VAL A 152 -34.96 -1.92 13.51
N SER A 153 -35.80 -1.77 12.47
CA SER A 153 -35.79 -2.60 11.23
C SER A 153 -34.53 -2.39 10.35
N TYR A 154 -33.39 -2.10 10.96
CA TYR A 154 -32.12 -1.84 10.32
C TYR A 154 -31.30 -3.12 10.31
N HIS A 155 -30.78 -3.52 9.15
CA HIS A 155 -29.96 -4.72 9.09
C HIS A 155 -28.65 -4.48 9.87
N PRO A 156 -28.25 -5.38 10.78
CA PRO A 156 -27.06 -5.17 11.60
C PRO A 156 -25.72 -5.11 10.87
N LEU A 157 -25.69 -5.41 9.56
CA LEU A 157 -24.50 -5.37 8.72
C LEU A 157 -24.48 -4.15 7.79
N THR A 158 -25.50 -3.29 7.82
CA THR A 158 -25.55 -2.12 6.91
C THR A 158 -24.39 -1.16 7.17
N PHE A 159 -23.84 -1.10 8.40
CA PHE A 159 -22.63 -0.31 8.67
C PHE A 159 -21.44 -0.76 7.81
N LEU A 160 -21.34 -2.05 7.48
CA LEU A 160 -20.26 -2.57 6.66
C LEU A 160 -20.46 -2.18 5.19
N TYR A 161 -21.71 -2.16 4.73
CA TYR A 161 -22.06 -1.66 3.40
C TYR A 161 -21.76 -0.15 3.26
N ASP A 162 -22.06 0.64 4.29
CA ASP A 162 -21.72 2.08 4.31
C ASP A 162 -20.20 2.33 4.26
N LEU A 163 -19.41 1.42 4.85
CA LEU A 163 -17.95 1.47 4.80
C LEU A 163 -17.37 0.97 3.46
N CYS A 164 -18.00 -0.05 2.88
CA CYS A 164 -17.56 -0.69 1.64
C CYS A 164 -18.77 -1.26 0.89
N PRO A 165 -19.32 -0.57 -0.11
CA PRO A 165 -20.49 -1.03 -0.85
C PRO A 165 -20.08 -2.05 -1.93
N HIS A 166 -19.34 -3.08 -1.55
CA HIS A 166 -18.89 -4.15 -2.45
C HIS A 166 -19.97 -5.21 -2.65
N PHE A 167 -20.02 -5.83 -3.84
CA PHE A 167 -21.03 -6.84 -4.16
C PHE A 167 -21.02 -8.04 -3.19
N ASN A 168 -19.84 -8.53 -2.79
CA ASN A 168 -19.72 -9.62 -1.79
C ASN A 168 -20.39 -9.25 -0.45
N ILE A 169 -20.25 -8.00 0.01
CA ILE A 169 -20.85 -7.56 1.27
C ILE A 169 -22.37 -7.56 1.17
N LEU A 170 -22.92 -7.09 0.04
CA LEU A 170 -24.36 -7.12 -0.21
C LEU A 170 -24.89 -8.57 -0.27
N ASN A 171 -24.18 -9.46 -0.96
CA ASN A 171 -24.54 -10.87 -1.06
C ASN A 171 -24.59 -11.52 0.33
N ILE A 172 -23.55 -11.33 1.14
CA ILE A 172 -23.49 -11.83 2.52
C ILE A 172 -24.65 -11.27 3.34
N MET A 173 -24.91 -9.97 3.28
CA MET A 173 -26.01 -9.34 4.02
C MET A 173 -27.37 -9.95 3.62
N SER A 174 -27.63 -10.10 2.32
CA SER A 174 -28.88 -10.69 1.83
C SER A 174 -29.08 -12.14 2.25
N TRP A 175 -28.01 -12.93 2.25
CA TRP A 175 -28.05 -14.33 2.65
C TRP A 175 -28.21 -14.52 4.15
N VAL A 176 -27.50 -13.73 4.95
CA VAL A 176 -27.67 -13.72 6.41
C VAL A 176 -29.12 -13.44 6.77
N GLN A 177 -29.73 -12.41 6.16
CA GLN A 177 -31.15 -12.10 6.36
C GLN A 177 -32.06 -13.26 5.95
N HIS A 178 -31.76 -13.92 4.83
CA HIS A 178 -32.54 -15.06 4.36
C HIS A 178 -32.49 -16.24 5.34
N VAL A 179 -31.31 -16.59 5.83
CA VAL A 179 -31.11 -17.67 6.82
C VAL A 179 -31.84 -17.35 8.13
N GLU A 180 -31.77 -16.11 8.61
CA GLU A 180 -32.47 -15.70 9.83
C GLU A 180 -34.00 -15.74 9.70
N THR A 181 -34.53 -15.47 8.51
CA THR A 181 -35.98 -15.39 8.27
C THR A 181 -36.61 -16.73 7.89
N HIS A 182 -35.89 -17.58 7.15
CA HIS A 182 -36.44 -18.81 6.58
C HIS A 182 -35.84 -20.09 7.20
N GLY A 183 -34.84 -19.97 8.07
CA GLY A 183 -34.15 -21.12 8.65
C GLY A 183 -33.08 -21.71 7.73
N MET A 184 -32.46 -22.79 8.19
CA MET A 184 -31.11 -23.17 7.78
C MET A 184 -31.03 -24.46 6.94
N ASP A 185 -32.17 -25.11 6.67
CA ASP A 185 -32.24 -26.50 6.18
C ASP A 185 -31.55 -26.74 4.82
N GLN A 186 -31.16 -25.69 4.09
CA GLN A 186 -30.41 -25.77 2.83
C GLN A 186 -29.29 -24.71 2.68
N SER A 187 -28.97 -23.94 3.72
CA SER A 187 -28.09 -22.77 3.60
C SER A 187 -26.61 -23.02 3.88
N TYR A 188 -26.23 -24.21 4.35
CA TYR A 188 -24.82 -24.54 4.63
C TYR A 188 -23.93 -24.49 3.38
N GLU A 189 -24.40 -25.06 2.27
CA GLU A 189 -23.67 -25.05 0.99
C GLU A 189 -23.48 -23.63 0.46
N ILE A 190 -24.43 -22.74 0.76
CA ILE A 190 -24.42 -21.34 0.36
C ILE A 190 -23.48 -20.53 1.24
N LEU A 191 -23.42 -20.80 2.54
CA LEU A 191 -22.43 -20.21 3.44
C LEU A 191 -21.00 -20.60 3.04
N ASP A 192 -20.79 -21.85 2.63
CA ASP A 192 -19.50 -22.32 2.11
C ASP A 192 -19.15 -21.63 0.79
N MET A 193 -20.14 -21.41 -0.09
CA MET A 193 -19.95 -20.62 -1.32
C MET A 193 -19.55 -19.16 -1.00
N LEU A 194 -20.18 -18.51 -0.03
CA LEU A 194 -19.84 -17.14 0.37
C LEU A 194 -18.45 -17.02 1.00
N GLU A 195 -18.00 -18.04 1.73
CA GLU A 195 -16.63 -18.10 2.26
C GLU A 195 -15.62 -18.17 1.11
N ASN A 196 -15.87 -19.03 0.12
CA ASN A 196 -15.05 -19.11 -1.09
C ASN A 196 -15.03 -17.78 -1.87
N ASP A 197 -16.18 -17.09 -2.00
CA ASP A 197 -16.25 -15.78 -2.67
C ASP A 197 -15.37 -14.70 -1.98
N ILE A 198 -15.22 -14.77 -0.65
CA ILE A 198 -14.32 -13.86 0.08
C ILE A 198 -12.85 -14.24 -0.17
N ASP A 199 -12.53 -15.53 -0.13
CA ASP A 199 -11.17 -16.00 -0.35
C ASP A 199 -10.69 -15.69 -1.78
N ASP A 200 -11.55 -15.90 -2.78
CA ASP A 200 -11.32 -15.51 -4.17
C ASP A 200 -11.11 -13.99 -4.29
N TRP A 201 -11.92 -13.18 -3.60
CA TRP A 201 -11.75 -11.73 -3.58
C TRP A 201 -10.40 -11.29 -2.96
N ILE A 202 -9.96 -11.93 -1.88
CA ILE A 202 -8.65 -11.70 -1.27
C ILE A 202 -7.53 -12.07 -2.24
N GLU A 203 -7.66 -13.21 -2.92
CA GLU A 203 -6.68 -13.67 -3.90
C GLU A 203 -6.57 -12.69 -5.07
N ASP A 204 -7.69 -12.30 -5.67
CA ASP A 204 -7.77 -11.37 -6.80
C ASP A 204 -7.16 -10.01 -6.46
N ALA A 205 -7.55 -9.43 -5.32
CA ALA A 205 -6.97 -8.16 -4.84
C ALA A 205 -5.46 -8.30 -4.63
N THR A 206 -5.00 -9.42 -4.05
CA THR A 206 -3.58 -9.69 -3.83
C THR A 206 -2.81 -9.82 -5.16
N ILE A 207 -3.36 -10.53 -6.15
CA ILE A 207 -2.77 -10.67 -7.48
C ILE A 207 -2.67 -9.31 -8.17
N TYR A 208 -3.74 -8.51 -8.11
CA TYR A 208 -3.79 -7.17 -8.68
C TYR A 208 -2.70 -6.26 -8.09
N ILE A 209 -2.56 -6.22 -6.76
CA ILE A 209 -1.53 -5.41 -6.11
C ILE A 209 -0.12 -5.92 -6.41
N LYS A 210 0.09 -7.24 -6.48
CA LYS A 210 1.37 -7.83 -6.92
C LYS A 210 1.71 -7.38 -8.34
N LYS A 211 0.73 -7.32 -9.25
CA LYS A 211 0.91 -6.84 -10.63
C LYS A 211 1.32 -5.37 -10.66
N LEU A 212 0.67 -4.50 -9.89
CA LEU A 212 1.04 -3.08 -9.79
C LEU A 212 2.47 -2.89 -9.24
N HIS A 213 2.83 -3.63 -8.19
CA HIS A 213 4.20 -3.62 -7.68
C HIS A 213 5.22 -4.10 -8.71
N SER A 214 4.89 -5.13 -9.49
CA SER A 214 5.74 -5.63 -10.58
C SER A 214 5.95 -4.56 -11.65
N ILE A 215 4.88 -3.86 -12.06
CA ILE A 215 4.97 -2.73 -13.02
C ILE A 215 5.84 -1.62 -12.47
N LYS A 216 5.63 -1.19 -11.21
CA LYS A 216 6.49 -0.18 -10.55
C LYS A 216 7.96 -0.60 -10.59
N ASN A 217 8.26 -1.84 -10.18
CA ASN A 217 9.64 -2.32 -10.14
C ASN A 217 10.27 -2.36 -11.53
N LYS A 218 9.51 -2.74 -12.57
CA LYS A 218 9.97 -2.65 -13.96
C LYS A 218 10.33 -1.20 -14.32
N ILE A 219 9.47 -0.22 -14.01
CA ILE A 219 9.75 1.20 -14.27
C ILE A 219 11.04 1.64 -13.54
N LEU A 220 11.21 1.28 -12.27
CA LEU A 220 12.42 1.61 -11.51
C LEU A 220 13.69 0.98 -12.11
N ILE A 221 13.60 -0.24 -12.60
CA ILE A 221 14.71 -0.91 -13.31
C ILE A 221 15.04 -0.16 -14.61
N LEU A 222 14.03 0.24 -15.40
CA LEU A 222 14.25 1.04 -16.61
C LEU A 222 14.94 2.37 -16.29
N VAL A 223 14.50 3.09 -15.25
CA VAL A 223 15.15 4.32 -14.77
C VAL A 223 16.61 4.07 -14.40
N GLY A 224 16.88 2.97 -13.67
CA GLY A 224 18.25 2.57 -13.32
C GLY A 224 19.12 2.31 -14.55
N LEU A 225 18.60 1.60 -15.55
CA LEU A 225 19.30 1.35 -16.82
C LEU A 225 19.56 2.65 -17.59
N SER A 226 18.58 3.56 -17.64
CA SER A 226 18.75 4.88 -18.26
C SER A 226 19.89 5.68 -17.63
N LEU A 227 20.04 5.62 -16.30
CA LEU A 227 21.15 6.27 -15.59
C LEU A 227 22.50 5.63 -15.95
N VAL A 228 22.57 4.30 -16.03
CA VAL A 228 23.81 3.59 -16.43
C VAL A 228 24.23 3.99 -17.85
N ILE A 229 23.28 4.03 -18.79
CA ILE A 229 23.55 4.45 -20.17
C ILE A 229 24.02 5.92 -20.21
N ALA A 230 23.36 6.80 -19.45
CA ALA A 230 23.74 8.21 -19.38
C ALA A 230 25.17 8.40 -18.81
N LEU A 231 25.55 7.65 -17.77
CA LEU A 231 26.90 7.67 -17.22
C LEU A 231 27.94 7.15 -18.22
N PHE A 232 27.61 6.11 -18.98
CA PHE A 232 28.49 5.60 -20.02
C PHE A 232 28.74 6.66 -21.11
N ASN A 233 27.66 7.31 -21.59
CA ASN A 233 27.75 8.37 -22.58
C ASN A 233 28.56 9.57 -22.06
N GLN A 234 28.34 9.96 -20.81
CA GLN A 234 29.13 10.99 -20.16
C GLN A 234 30.62 10.63 -20.14
N HIS A 235 30.96 9.39 -19.76
CA HIS A 235 32.35 8.96 -19.68
C HIS A 235 33.03 9.03 -21.04
N MET A 236 32.35 8.60 -22.11
CA MET A 236 32.87 8.76 -23.47
C MET A 236 33.05 10.23 -23.85
N LEU A 237 32.06 11.08 -23.56
CA LEU A 237 32.09 12.49 -23.94
C LEU A 237 33.17 13.28 -23.16
N SER A 238 33.42 12.90 -21.90
CA SER A 238 34.46 13.52 -21.06
C SER A 238 35.87 13.33 -21.62
N SER A 239 36.09 12.38 -22.53
CA SER A 239 37.38 12.20 -23.22
C SER A 239 37.61 13.22 -24.34
N PHE A 240 36.53 13.83 -24.86
CA PHE A 240 36.60 14.78 -25.97
C PHE A 240 36.46 16.24 -25.54
N MET A 241 35.80 16.51 -24.41
CA MET A 241 35.53 17.87 -23.96
C MET A 241 35.41 17.96 -22.43
N ASP A 242 35.73 19.13 -21.87
CA ASP A 242 35.44 19.42 -20.47
C ASP A 242 33.93 19.72 -20.30
N LEU A 243 33.25 18.81 -19.59
CA LEU A 243 31.81 18.82 -19.39
C LEU A 243 31.35 19.85 -18.35
N SER A 244 32.25 20.26 -17.46
CA SER A 244 31.89 21.08 -16.28
C SER A 244 31.47 22.49 -16.68
N ASN A 245 32.09 23.02 -17.74
CA ASN A 245 31.86 24.39 -18.23
C ASN A 245 30.92 24.47 -19.43
N ASN A 246 30.43 23.34 -19.95
CA ASN A 246 29.56 23.33 -21.13
C ASN A 246 28.09 23.48 -20.74
N GLU A 247 27.50 24.65 -20.99
CA GLU A 247 26.11 24.95 -20.62
C GLU A 247 25.08 24.02 -21.28
N VAL A 248 25.31 23.58 -22.53
CA VAL A 248 24.39 22.69 -23.25
C VAL A 248 24.35 21.31 -22.60
N TYR A 249 25.50 20.77 -22.21
CA TYR A 249 25.58 19.52 -21.46
C TYR A 249 24.86 19.64 -20.11
N GLN A 250 25.12 20.72 -19.37
CA GLN A 250 24.51 20.96 -18.05
C GLN A 250 22.99 21.04 -18.13
N PHE A 251 22.45 21.76 -19.11
CA PHE A 251 21.01 21.85 -19.33
C PHE A 251 20.40 20.50 -19.74
N SER A 252 21.05 19.77 -20.65
CA SER A 252 20.58 18.47 -21.13
C SER A 252 20.48 17.44 -19.99
N ILE A 253 21.53 17.32 -19.17
CA ILE A 253 21.51 16.41 -18.01
C ILE A 253 20.50 16.87 -16.95
N PHE A 254 20.36 18.17 -16.72
CA PHE A 254 19.35 18.69 -15.80
C PHE A 254 17.93 18.28 -16.22
N VAL A 255 17.58 18.47 -17.49
CA VAL A 255 16.27 18.07 -18.05
C VAL A 255 16.11 16.55 -17.97
N PHE A 256 17.11 15.78 -18.36
CA PHE A 256 17.08 14.32 -18.30
C PHE A 256 16.82 13.82 -16.88
N MET A 257 17.57 14.31 -15.89
CA MET A 257 17.39 13.94 -14.48
C MET A 257 16.01 14.35 -13.96
N SER A 258 15.51 15.52 -14.36
CA SER A 258 14.17 16.00 -13.98
C SER A 258 13.07 15.07 -14.51
N VAL A 259 13.18 14.60 -15.75
CA VAL A 259 12.24 13.64 -16.35
C VAL A 259 12.29 12.30 -15.62
N LEU A 260 13.48 11.81 -15.24
CA LEU A 260 13.62 10.60 -14.44
C LEU A 260 12.95 10.74 -13.06
N TYR A 261 13.07 11.90 -12.40
CA TYR A 261 12.35 12.18 -11.15
C TYR A 261 10.83 12.10 -11.32
N LEU A 262 10.29 12.74 -12.35
CA LEU A 262 8.86 12.68 -12.64
C LEU A 262 8.40 11.25 -12.91
N THR A 263 9.23 10.46 -13.60
CA THR A 263 8.94 9.05 -13.91
C THR A 263 8.87 8.21 -12.63
N ILE A 264 9.81 8.40 -11.70
CA ILE A 264 9.80 7.72 -10.40
C ILE A 264 8.50 8.06 -9.66
N ILE A 265 8.11 9.33 -9.60
CA ILE A 265 6.89 9.75 -8.89
C ILE A 265 5.65 9.09 -9.49
N LYS A 266 5.53 9.09 -10.82
CA LYS A 266 4.42 8.43 -11.51
C LYS A 266 4.40 6.92 -11.25
N ALA A 267 5.56 6.29 -11.06
CA ALA A 267 5.63 4.89 -10.65
C ALA A 267 5.10 4.65 -9.22
N PHE A 268 5.26 5.62 -8.31
CA PHE A 268 4.71 5.54 -6.96
C PHE A 268 3.23 5.92 -6.89
N GLU A 269 2.76 6.85 -7.71
CA GLU A 269 1.35 7.18 -7.88
C GLU A 269 0.53 5.96 -8.32
N LEU A 270 1.13 5.05 -9.09
CA LEU A 270 0.50 3.77 -9.47
C LEU A 270 0.06 2.92 -8.25
N LEU A 271 0.72 3.08 -7.10
CA LEU A 271 0.36 2.37 -5.87
C LEU A 271 -0.77 3.03 -5.07
N ASP A 272 -1.21 4.23 -5.47
CA ASP A 272 -2.29 4.98 -4.82
C ASP A 272 -3.69 4.40 -5.15
N THR A 273 -3.76 3.32 -5.92
CA THR A 273 -5.02 2.65 -6.24
C THR A 273 -5.56 1.92 -5.02
N SER A 274 -6.87 2.08 -4.78
CA SER A 274 -7.60 1.30 -3.77
C SER A 274 -7.48 -0.20 -4.04
N TRP A 275 -7.39 -0.99 -2.96
CA TRP A 275 -7.43 -2.46 -3.01
C TRP A 275 -8.84 -2.97 -3.31
N ILE A 276 -9.85 -2.21 -2.92
CA ILE A 276 -11.25 -2.44 -3.29
C ILE A 276 -11.46 -1.75 -4.63
N LEU A 277 -11.73 -2.53 -5.67
CA LEU A 277 -11.94 -2.03 -7.02
C LEU A 277 -13.27 -1.29 -7.10
N ARG A 278 -13.24 -0.05 -7.60
CA ARG A 278 -14.46 0.77 -7.73
C ARG A 278 -15.49 0.14 -8.67
N SER A 279 -15.04 -0.65 -9.65
CA SER A 279 -15.92 -1.41 -10.57
C SER A 279 -16.73 -2.50 -9.88
N GLU A 280 -16.27 -2.98 -8.72
CA GLU A 280 -16.93 -4.02 -7.93
C GLU A 280 -17.82 -3.41 -6.83
N CYS A 281 -17.76 -2.08 -6.68
CA CYS A 281 -18.61 -1.35 -5.75
C CYS A 281 -19.92 -0.91 -6.42
N LEU A 282 -21.02 -1.16 -5.73
CA LEU A 282 -22.38 -0.82 -6.11
C LEU A 282 -22.72 0.62 -5.71
N TRP A 283 -21.86 1.58 -6.07
CA TRP A 283 -22.22 2.99 -5.89
C TRP A 283 -23.44 3.29 -6.76
N LYS A 284 -24.48 3.89 -6.19
CA LYS A 284 -25.50 4.57 -6.99
C LYS A 284 -24.81 5.74 -7.68
N ASP A 285 -24.66 5.66 -9.00
CA ASP A 285 -24.42 6.83 -9.85
C ASP A 285 -25.52 7.88 -9.65
#